data_AF-A0A6G6TFB9-F1
#
_entry.id   AF-A0A6G6TFB9-F1
#
_cell.length_a   1.000
_cell.length_b   1.000
_cell.length_c   1.000
_cell.angle_alpha   90.00
_cell.angle_beta   90.00
_cell.angle_gamma   90.00
#
_symmetry.space_group_name_H-M   'P 1'
#
loop_
_entity.id
_entity.type
_entity.pdbx_description
1 polymer ?
#
loop_
_entity_poly.entity_id
_entity_poly.type
_entity_poly.pdbx_seq_one_letter_code
_entity_poly.pdbx_strand_id
1 'polypeptide(L)'
;MRIFFLIIIIALSGCVTGDKISSIHSGMSKDNVISIMGNPDGASSSNEYEILIYANRLMSGWSYDKADYKFIFKNNSLIEYGPEKIRQDNGASAIRAISAQQSLLLWQQQQNIYKKPVTATNCTKLGSTVNCTSY
;
A
#
# COMPACT_ATOMS: atom_id res chain seq x y z
N MET A 1 -24.17 25.36 -40.68
CA MET A 1 -22.71 25.06 -40.72
C MET A 1 -21.96 25.38 -39.42
N ARG A 2 -22.40 26.33 -38.56
CA ARG A 2 -21.74 26.66 -37.28
C ARG A 2 -21.98 25.66 -36.12
N ILE A 3 -23.13 24.98 -36.11
CA ILE A 3 -23.51 24.05 -35.04
C ILE A 3 -22.75 22.71 -35.08
N PHE A 4 -22.40 22.23 -36.27
CA PHE A 4 -21.70 20.95 -36.43
C PHE A 4 -20.27 21.00 -35.86
N PHE A 5 -19.65 22.18 -35.89
CA PHE A 5 -18.32 22.42 -35.32
C PHE A 5 -18.31 22.42 -33.79
N LEU A 6 -19.40 22.87 -33.15
CA LEU A 6 -19.54 22.91 -31.68
C LEU A 6 -19.66 21.50 -31.07
N ILE A 7 -20.28 20.56 -31.80
CA ILE A 7 -20.47 19.17 -31.33
C ILE A 7 -19.15 18.39 -31.34
N ILE A 8 -18.27 18.68 -32.30
CA ILE A 8 -16.95 18.02 -32.43
C ILE A 8 -15.99 18.42 -31.30
N ILE A 9 -16.06 19.66 -30.82
CA ILE A 9 -15.16 20.17 -29.78
C ILE A 9 -15.49 19.56 -28.39
N ILE A 10 -16.75 19.23 -28.12
CA ILE A 10 -17.19 18.60 -26.86
C ILE A 10 -16.77 17.12 -26.79
N ALA A 11 -16.54 16.47 -27.94
CA ALA A 11 -16.19 15.05 -28.00
C ALA A 11 -14.74 14.73 -27.60
N LEU A 12 -13.85 15.73 -27.46
CA LEU A 12 -12.41 15.54 -27.23
C LEU A 12 -11.95 15.84 -25.79
N SER A 13 -12.81 16.36 -24.91
CA SER A 13 -12.45 16.64 -23.51
C SER A 13 -12.82 15.46 -22.60
N GLY A 14 -12.07 14.36 -22.73
CA GLY A 14 -12.26 13.16 -21.93
C GLY A 14 -10.98 12.36 -21.81
N CYS A 15 -9.86 13.00 -21.49
CA CYS A 15 -8.67 12.28 -21.05
C CYS A 15 -9.00 11.70 -19.66
N VAL A 16 -9.61 10.51 -19.64
CA VAL A 16 -9.75 9.70 -18.43
C VAL A 16 -8.33 9.48 -17.92
N THR A 17 -7.94 10.28 -16.94
CA THR A 17 -6.78 9.98 -16.11
C THR A 17 -7.22 8.80 -15.25
N GLY A 18 -7.09 7.60 -15.81
CA GLY A 18 -7.45 6.37 -15.11
C GLY A 18 -6.66 6.25 -13.82
N ASP A 19 -7.31 5.72 -12.79
CA ASP A 19 -6.70 5.53 -11.47
C ASP A 19 -5.45 4.66 -11.61
N LYS A 20 -4.26 5.26 -11.51
CA LYS A 20 -2.98 4.57 -11.73
C LYS A 20 -2.84 3.29 -10.91
N ILE A 21 -3.44 3.28 -9.72
CA ILE A 21 -3.48 2.13 -8.81
C ILE A 21 -4.22 0.93 -9.42
N SER A 22 -5.27 1.16 -10.22
CA SER A 22 -6.03 0.07 -10.89
C SER A 22 -5.18 -0.69 -11.91
N SER A 23 -4.10 -0.07 -12.39
CA SER A 23 -3.15 -0.70 -13.32
C SER A 23 -2.08 -1.52 -12.59
N ILE A 24 -1.99 -1.44 -11.26
CA ILE A 24 -1.01 -2.24 -10.49
C ILE A 24 -1.61 -3.59 -10.12
N HIS A 25 -0.81 -4.65 -10.25
CA HIS A 25 -1.15 -5.99 -9.82
C HIS A 25 0.10 -6.71 -9.28
N SER A 26 -0.11 -7.73 -8.43
CA SER A 26 0.98 -8.56 -7.92
C SER A 26 1.78 -9.20 -9.07
N GLY A 27 3.05 -9.49 -8.81
CA GLY A 27 3.99 -10.05 -9.78
C GLY A 27 4.74 -9.01 -10.62
N MET A 28 4.33 -7.73 -10.62
CA MET A 28 5.03 -6.68 -11.35
C MET A 28 6.46 -6.45 -10.83
N SER A 29 7.35 -6.06 -11.73
CA SER A 29 8.68 -5.58 -11.33
C SER A 29 8.62 -4.20 -10.68
N LYS A 30 9.66 -3.87 -9.90
CA LYS A 30 9.81 -2.54 -9.32
C LYS A 30 9.78 -1.44 -10.38
N ASP A 31 10.49 -1.65 -11.48
CA ASP A 31 10.59 -0.66 -12.58
C ASP A 31 9.23 -0.44 -13.26
N ASN A 32 8.41 -1.49 -13.42
CA ASN A 32 7.06 -1.36 -13.96
C ASN A 32 6.17 -0.54 -13.02
N VAL A 33 6.24 -0.79 -11.71
CA VAL A 33 5.48 -0.01 -10.72
C VAL A 33 5.92 1.45 -10.73
N ILE A 34 7.22 1.74 -10.79
CA ILE A 34 7.76 3.11 -10.89
C ILE A 34 7.32 3.77 -12.21
N SER A 35 7.30 3.04 -13.33
CA SER A 35 6.82 3.57 -14.61
C SER A 35 5.36 4.00 -14.58
N ILE A 36 4.51 3.31 -13.79
CA ILE A 36 3.09 3.62 -13.66
C ILE A 36 2.87 4.73 -12.62
N MET A 37 3.46 4.57 -11.44
CA MET A 37 3.22 5.43 -10.26
C MET A 37 4.08 6.70 -10.25
N GLY A 38 5.17 6.73 -11.01
CA GLY A 38 6.20 7.78 -10.97
C GLY A 38 7.25 7.51 -9.90
N ASN A 39 8.02 8.54 -9.55
CA ASN A 39 9.07 8.41 -8.53
C ASN A 39 8.44 8.23 -7.12
N PRO A 40 8.94 7.26 -6.32
CA PRO A 40 8.50 7.10 -4.93
C PRO A 40 8.99 8.24 -4.05
N ASP A 41 8.23 8.51 -2.98
CA ASP A 41 8.60 9.50 -1.95
C ASP A 41 9.57 8.90 -0.92
N GLY A 42 9.56 7.57 -0.78
CA GLY A 42 10.52 6.83 0.04
C GLY A 42 10.76 5.43 -0.52
N ALA A 43 11.99 4.95 -0.38
CA ALA A 43 12.36 3.59 -0.75
C ALA A 43 13.29 3.01 0.31
N SER A 44 13.13 1.72 0.60
CA SER A 44 14.05 0.99 1.46
C SER A 44 14.14 -0.46 1.01
N SER A 45 15.31 -1.06 1.18
CA SER A 45 15.58 -2.46 0.90
C SER A 45 16.14 -3.16 2.13
N SER A 46 15.82 -4.44 2.29
CA SER A 46 16.33 -5.31 3.36
C SER A 46 16.27 -6.77 2.89
N ASN A 47 17.44 -7.38 2.70
CA ASN A 47 17.60 -8.72 2.15
C ASN A 47 16.90 -8.87 0.78
N GLU A 48 16.02 -9.87 0.67
CA GLU A 48 15.20 -10.15 -0.51
C GLU A 48 13.99 -9.20 -0.66
N TYR A 49 13.73 -8.32 0.31
CA TYR A 49 12.55 -7.45 0.32
C TYR A 49 12.89 -6.00 0.03
N GLU A 50 12.00 -5.33 -0.69
CA GLU A 50 12.05 -3.89 -0.90
C GLU A 50 10.68 -3.28 -0.66
N ILE A 51 10.64 -2.03 -0.21
CA ILE A 51 9.41 -1.26 -0.06
C ILE A 51 9.55 0.09 -0.76
N LEU A 52 8.49 0.49 -1.46
CA LEU A 52 8.30 1.83 -1.98
C LEU A 52 7.11 2.49 -1.28
N ILE A 53 7.28 3.75 -0.90
CA ILE A 53 6.24 4.59 -0.30
C ILE A 53 5.89 5.69 -1.29
N TYR A 54 4.59 5.84 -1.53
CA TYR A 54 4.02 6.93 -2.28
C TYR A 54 3.03 7.67 -1.38
N ALA A 55 3.45 8.82 -0.87
CA ALA A 55 2.63 9.63 0.01
C ALA A 55 1.64 10.47 -0.79
N ASN A 56 0.47 10.74 -0.20
CA ASN A 56 -0.44 11.78 -0.67
C ASN A 56 -0.92 11.59 -2.14
N ARG A 57 -1.08 10.35 -2.59
CA ARG A 57 -1.56 10.03 -3.94
C ARG A 57 -3.08 10.00 -3.96
N LEU A 58 -3.68 10.57 -5.01
CA LEU A 58 -5.13 10.55 -5.21
C LEU A 58 -5.61 9.10 -5.30
N MET A 59 -6.66 8.78 -4.55
CA MET A 59 -7.25 7.45 -4.58
C MET A 59 -8.05 7.22 -5.87
N SER A 60 -8.70 8.26 -6.38
CA SER A 60 -9.32 8.24 -7.70
C SER A 60 -9.23 9.59 -8.40
N GLY A 61 -9.30 9.60 -9.74
CA GLY A 61 -9.30 10.82 -10.56
C GLY A 61 -10.51 11.74 -10.35
N TRP A 62 -11.54 11.26 -9.64
CA TRP A 62 -12.78 11.98 -9.35
C TRP A 62 -12.94 12.35 -7.86
N SER A 63 -12.10 11.81 -6.96
CA SER A 63 -12.10 12.15 -5.55
C SER A 63 -10.89 13.02 -5.20
N TYR A 64 -11.07 13.95 -4.26
CA TYR A 64 -9.98 14.68 -3.63
C TYR A 64 -9.30 13.88 -2.52
N ASP A 65 -9.80 12.69 -2.20
CA ASP A 65 -9.23 11.81 -1.18
C ASP A 65 -7.82 11.35 -1.58
N LYS A 66 -6.91 11.46 -0.62
CA LYS A 66 -5.50 11.09 -0.82
C LYS A 66 -5.14 9.98 0.13
N ALA A 67 -4.34 9.03 -0.33
CA ALA A 67 -3.79 7.98 0.51
C ALA A 67 -2.28 7.90 0.39
N ASP A 68 -1.66 7.40 1.45
CA ASP A 68 -0.30 6.90 1.42
C ASP A 68 -0.36 5.44 0.97
N TYR A 69 0.32 5.11 -0.13
CA TYR A 69 0.43 3.76 -0.66
C TYR A 69 1.79 3.16 -0.35
N LYS A 70 1.78 1.88 0.02
CA LYS A 70 2.97 1.05 0.12
C LYS A 70 2.96 -0.01 -0.96
N PHE A 71 4.13 -0.32 -1.50
CA PHE A 71 4.36 -1.42 -2.44
C PHE A 71 5.54 -2.23 -1.91
N ILE A 72 5.33 -3.52 -1.68
CA ILE A 72 6.31 -4.41 -1.09
C ILE A 72 6.68 -5.45 -2.15
N PHE A 73 7.99 -5.56 -2.38
CA PHE A 73 8.58 -6.44 -3.35
C PHE A 73 9.37 -7.53 -2.65
N LYS A 74 9.42 -8.71 -3.26
CA LYS A 74 10.36 -9.77 -2.94
C LYS A 74 11.09 -10.17 -4.20
N ASN A 75 12.43 -10.16 -4.20
CA ASN A 75 13.25 -10.52 -5.36
C ASN A 75 12.80 -9.80 -6.65
N ASN A 76 12.57 -8.48 -6.55
CA ASN A 76 12.07 -7.63 -7.64
C ASN A 76 10.66 -7.99 -8.16
N SER A 77 9.84 -8.71 -7.40
CA SER A 77 8.45 -9.03 -7.75
C SER A 77 7.50 -8.47 -6.70
N LEU A 78 6.47 -7.73 -7.12
CA LEU A 78 5.49 -7.12 -6.23
C LEU A 78 4.65 -8.22 -5.56
N ILE A 79 4.72 -8.31 -4.23
CA ILE A 79 4.00 -9.33 -3.45
C ILE A 79 2.80 -8.77 -2.70
N GLU A 80 2.84 -7.49 -2.33
CA GLU A 80 1.78 -6.82 -1.58
C GLU A 80 1.77 -5.33 -1.93
N TYR A 81 0.59 -4.74 -2.09
CA TYR A 81 0.42 -3.30 -2.23
C TYR A 81 -0.93 -2.86 -1.68
N GLY A 82 -1.01 -1.60 -1.26
CA GLY A 82 -2.27 -1.05 -0.80
C GLY A 82 -2.14 0.30 -0.09
N PRO A 83 -3.28 0.94 0.20
CA PRO A 83 -3.31 2.14 1.02
C PRO A 83 -3.00 1.78 2.48
N GLU A 84 -2.03 2.47 3.07
CA GLU A 84 -1.73 2.37 4.50
C GLU A 84 -2.57 3.37 5.29
N LYS A 85 -2.66 4.60 4.78
CA LYS A 85 -3.40 5.69 5.43
C LYS A 85 -4.25 6.43 4.42
N ILE A 86 -5.55 6.39 4.61
CA ILE A 86 -6.51 7.21 3.87
C ILE A 86 -6.62 8.55 4.59
N ARG A 87 -6.21 9.63 3.92
CA ARG A 87 -6.46 11.00 4.38
C ARG A 87 -7.79 11.45 3.79
N GLN A 88 -8.83 11.36 4.60
CA GLN A 88 -10.11 12.01 4.29
C GLN A 88 -9.96 13.52 4.43
N ASP A 89 -10.64 14.29 3.57
CA ASP A 89 -10.60 15.76 3.53
C ASP A 89 -11.41 16.42 4.65
N ASN A 90 -11.39 15.83 5.86
CA ASN A 90 -12.07 16.34 7.06
C ASN A 90 -11.09 16.84 8.14
N GLY A 91 -9.83 17.12 7.77
CA GLY A 91 -8.85 17.82 8.61
C GLY A 91 -8.32 17.03 9.82
N ALA A 92 -8.82 15.83 10.09
CA ALA A 92 -8.47 15.05 11.26
C ALA A 92 -7.63 13.82 10.89
N SER A 93 -6.37 14.00 10.51
CA SER A 93 -5.39 12.88 10.45
C SER A 93 -3.93 13.33 10.40
N ALA A 94 -3.45 13.96 11.46
CA ALA A 94 -2.02 14.21 11.68
C ALA A 94 -1.34 13.03 12.43
N ILE A 95 -1.44 11.81 11.90
CA ILE A 95 -0.53 10.71 12.30
C ILE A 95 0.72 10.77 11.42
N ARG A 96 1.90 10.74 12.04
CA ARG A 96 3.22 10.88 11.41
C ARG A 96 3.38 9.84 10.30
N ALA A 97 3.79 10.27 9.10
CA ALA A 97 4.19 9.35 8.05
C ALA A 97 5.41 8.54 8.54
N ILE A 98 5.33 7.22 8.47
CA ILE A 98 6.42 6.32 8.84
C ILE A 98 7.42 6.28 7.68
N SER A 99 8.72 6.24 7.96
CA SER A 99 9.74 6.13 6.90
C SER A 99 9.69 4.76 6.21
N ALA A 100 10.18 4.69 4.96
CA ALA A 100 10.26 3.43 4.21
C ALA A 100 11.03 2.34 4.98
N GLN A 101 12.12 2.72 5.66
CA GLN A 101 12.91 1.82 6.48
C GLN A 101 12.08 1.23 7.64
N GLN A 102 11.34 2.08 8.36
CA GLN A 102 10.52 1.64 9.50
C GLN A 102 9.32 0.82 9.04
N SER A 103 8.67 1.18 7.94
CA SER A 103 7.58 0.39 7.36
C SER A 103 8.06 -0.99 6.93
N LEU A 104 9.26 -1.10 6.36
CA LEU A 104 9.85 -2.40 6.00
C LEU A 104 10.11 -3.28 7.22
N LEU A 105 10.67 -2.72 8.30
CA LEU A 105 10.92 -3.44 9.54
C LEU A 105 9.63 -3.96 10.18
N LEU A 106 8.59 -3.13 10.24
CA LEU A 106 7.28 -3.53 10.77
C LEU A 106 6.64 -4.65 9.95
N TRP A 107 6.71 -4.55 8.61
CA TRP A 107 6.19 -5.60 7.75
C TRP A 107 6.94 -6.92 7.94
N GLN A 108 8.28 -6.88 8.01
CA GLN A 108 9.10 -8.08 8.27
C GLN A 108 8.75 -8.73 9.63
N GLN A 109 8.50 -7.93 10.67
CA GLN A 109 8.06 -8.43 11.97
C GLN A 109 6.68 -9.12 11.89
N GLN A 110 5.72 -8.55 11.16
CA GLN A 110 4.39 -9.16 10.98
C GLN A 110 4.46 -10.51 10.26
N GLN A 111 5.30 -10.65 9.25
CA GLN A 111 5.50 -11.93 8.56
C GLN A 111 6.07 -13.00 9.51
N ASN A 112 6.98 -12.61 10.42
CA ASN A 112 7.50 -13.52 11.44
C ASN A 112 6.42 -13.93 12.47
N ILE A 113 5.46 -13.05 12.76
CA ILE A 113 4.30 -13.37 13.62
C ILE A 113 3.33 -14.30 12.90
N TYR A 114 3.04 -14.07 11.61
CA TYR A 114 2.12 -14.91 10.83
C TYR A 114 2.70 -16.29 10.50
N LYS A 115 4.03 -16.40 10.33
CA LYS A 115 4.74 -17.68 10.20
C LYS A 115 5.05 -18.35 11.53
N LYS A 116 4.78 -17.69 12.67
CA LYS A 116 4.90 -18.33 13.98
C LYS A 116 3.82 -19.40 14.05
N PRO A 117 4.15 -20.69 14.26
CA PRO A 117 3.13 -21.69 14.50
C PRO A 117 2.27 -21.18 15.65
N VAL A 118 0.97 -21.10 15.44
CA VAL A 118 0.01 -20.80 16.50
C VAL A 118 -0.01 -22.05 17.38
N THR A 119 1.04 -22.24 18.19
CA THR A 119 0.99 -23.18 19.30
C THR A 119 -0.11 -22.66 20.20
N ALA A 120 -1.29 -23.27 20.09
CA ALA A 120 -2.39 -23.02 21.01
C ALA A 120 -1.91 -23.44 22.39
N THR A 121 -1.34 -22.49 23.13
CA THR A 121 -0.86 -22.75 24.48
C THR A 121 -2.06 -22.66 25.39
N ASN A 122 -2.68 -23.81 25.70
CA ASN A 122 -3.66 -23.86 26.77
C ASN A 122 -2.91 -23.73 28.09
N CYS A 123 -2.97 -22.55 28.69
CA CYS A 123 -2.45 -22.30 30.02
C CYS A 123 -3.60 -22.38 31.03
N THR A 124 -3.47 -23.26 32.02
CA THR A 124 -4.38 -23.31 33.19
C THR A 124 -3.62 -22.93 34.45
N LYS A 125 -4.25 -22.12 35.30
CA LYS A 125 -3.68 -21.70 36.59
C LYS A 125 -4.36 -22.49 37.71
N LEU A 126 -3.58 -23.26 38.46
CA LEU A 126 -4.00 -23.99 39.66
C LEU A 126 -3.19 -23.47 40.84
N GLY A 127 -3.81 -22.63 41.67
CA GLY A 127 -3.13 -21.95 42.78
C GLY A 127 -2.07 -20.96 42.29
N SER A 128 -0.83 -21.10 42.78
CA SER A 128 0.31 -20.27 42.37
C SER A 128 1.05 -20.81 41.13
N THR A 129 0.65 -21.96 40.61
CA THR A 129 1.35 -22.64 39.51
C THR A 129 0.58 -22.44 38.21
N VAL A 130 1.29 -22.04 37.15
CA VAL A 130 0.74 -21.89 35.79
C VAL A 130 1.29 -23.02 34.93
N ASN A 131 0.41 -23.89 34.45
CA ASN A 131 0.76 -24.98 33.54
C ASN A 131 0.32 -24.62 32.13
N CYS A 132 1.29 -24.47 31.23
CA CYS A 132 1.09 -24.15 29.83
C CYS A 132 1.47 -25.36 28.97
N THR A 133 0.50 -25.95 28.28
CA THR A 133 0.71 -27.02 27.30
C THR A 133 0.57 -26.47 25.90
N SER A 134 1.59 -26.70 25.07
CA SER A 134 1.59 -26.35 23.65
C SER A 134 1.39 -27.61 22.82
N TYR A 135 0.42 -27.60 21.89
CA TYR A 135 0.17 -28.69 20.93
C TYR A 135 0.97 -28.51 19.65
#